data_AF-A0A2S1Q7R2-F1
#
_entry.id   AF-A0A2S1Q7R2-F1
#
_cell.length_a   1.000
_cell.length_b   1.000
_cell.length_c   1.000
_cell.angle_alpha   90.00
_cell.angle_beta   90.00
_cell.angle_gamma   90.00
#
_symmetry.space_group_name_H-M   'P 1'
#
loop_
_entity.id
_entity.type
_entity.pdbx_description
1 polymer ?
#
loop_
_entity_poly.entity_id
_entity_poly.type
_entity_poly.pdbx_seq_one_letter_code
_entity_poly.pdbx_strand_id
1 'polypeptide(L)'
;WWNEFREKLWEAMLSEHKNNINNCKNIPQEELQITQWIKEWHGEFLLERDNRSKLPKSKCKNNTLYEACEKECIDPCMKYRDWIIRSKFEWHTLSKEYETQKVPKENAENYLIKISENKNDAKVSLLLNNCDAEYSKYCDCKHTTTLVKSVLNGNDNTIKEKREHIDLDDFSKFGCDKNSVDTNTKVWECKKPYKLSTKDVCVPPRRQELCLGNIDRIYDKNLLMIKEHILAIAIYESRILKRKYKNKDDKEVCKIINKTFADIRDIIGGTDYWNDLSNRKLVGKINTNSNYVHRNKQNDKLFRDEWWKVIKKDVWN
;
A
#
# COMPACT_ATOMS: atom_id res chain seq x y z
N TRP A 1 -26.65 45.16 4.43
CA TRP A 1 -27.44 43.94 4.70
C TRP A 1 -26.77 42.99 5.70
N TRP A 2 -25.75 42.18 5.33
CA TRP A 2 -25.14 41.21 6.29
C TRP A 2 -24.62 41.87 7.58
N ASN A 3 -23.80 42.93 7.46
CA ASN A 3 -23.24 43.65 8.62
C ASN A 3 -24.30 44.25 9.54
N GLU A 4 -25.51 44.53 9.05
CA GLU A 4 -26.60 45.09 9.84
C GLU A 4 -27.39 44.02 10.59
N PHE A 5 -27.33 42.76 10.16
CA PHE A 5 -28.14 41.67 10.71
C PHE A 5 -27.33 40.60 11.48
N ARG A 6 -26.01 40.52 11.29
CA ARG A 6 -25.15 39.48 11.88
C ARG A 6 -25.19 39.39 13.41
N GLU A 7 -25.33 40.52 14.11
CA GLU A 7 -25.40 40.56 15.57
C GLU A 7 -26.69 39.92 16.08
N LYS A 8 -27.84 40.31 15.50
CA LYS A 8 -29.15 39.72 15.83
C LYS A 8 -29.20 38.24 15.51
N LEU A 9 -28.61 37.82 14.38
CA LEU A 9 -28.54 36.41 14.02
C LEU A 9 -27.72 35.61 15.05
N TRP A 10 -26.56 36.11 15.47
CA TRP A 10 -25.74 35.46 16.50
C TRP A 10 -26.46 35.33 17.84
N GLU A 11 -27.15 36.39 18.28
CA GLU A 11 -27.96 36.34 19.51
C GLU A 11 -29.09 35.31 19.44
N ALA A 12 -29.74 35.21 18.27
CA ALA A 12 -30.79 34.22 18.03
C ALA A 12 -30.26 32.77 18.06
N MET A 13 -29.04 32.52 17.57
CA MET A 13 -28.42 31.18 17.65
C MET A 13 -28.11 30.77 19.10
N LEU A 14 -27.79 31.74 19.96
CA LEU A 14 -27.43 31.47 21.35
C LEU A 14 -28.63 31.44 22.31
N SER A 15 -29.80 31.96 21.92
CA SER A 15 -30.91 32.23 22.84
C SER A 15 -31.41 31.01 23.61
N GLU A 16 -31.35 29.82 23.02
CA GLU A 16 -31.77 28.57 23.67
C GLU A 16 -30.65 27.89 24.49
N HIS A 17 -29.41 28.36 24.36
CA HIS A 17 -28.22 27.67 24.92
C HIS A 17 -27.35 28.55 25.84
N LYS A 18 -27.84 29.73 26.25
CA LYS A 18 -27.09 30.73 27.05
C LYS A 18 -26.47 30.18 28.33
N ASN A 19 -27.04 29.12 28.90
CA ASN A 19 -26.60 28.55 30.18
C ASN A 19 -25.48 27.49 30.04
N ASN A 20 -25.20 27.02 28.82
CA ASN A 20 -24.31 25.88 28.57
C ASN A 20 -22.97 26.27 27.92
N ILE A 21 -22.81 27.51 27.44
CA ILE A 21 -21.64 27.92 26.62
C ILE A 21 -21.14 29.31 27.01
N ASN A 22 -20.76 29.48 28.28
CA ASN A 22 -20.29 30.77 28.85
C ASN A 22 -19.13 31.43 28.08
N ASN A 23 -18.35 30.66 27.30
CA ASN A 23 -17.22 31.16 26.51
C ASN A 23 -17.58 31.58 25.07
N CYS A 24 -18.80 31.35 24.59
CA CYS A 24 -19.25 31.73 23.23
C CYS A 24 -19.99 33.07 23.19
N LYS A 25 -19.69 34.00 24.11
CA LYS A 25 -20.36 35.30 24.18
C LYS A 25 -19.97 36.25 23.04
N ASN A 26 -18.74 36.13 22.53
CA ASN A 26 -18.22 37.02 21.50
C ASN A 26 -18.61 36.53 20.11
N ILE A 27 -19.20 37.41 19.30
CA ILE A 27 -19.47 37.12 17.89
C ILE A 27 -18.15 36.85 17.16
N PRO A 28 -18.04 35.78 16.34
CA PRO A 28 -16.84 35.53 15.55
C PRO A 28 -16.52 36.71 14.61
N GLN A 29 -15.23 37.05 14.51
CA GLN A 29 -14.77 38.06 13.55
C GLN A 29 -14.90 37.56 12.12
N GLU A 30 -15.08 38.48 11.17
CA GLU A 30 -15.10 38.11 9.76
C GLU A 30 -13.71 37.72 9.28
N GLU A 31 -13.66 36.61 8.56
CA GLU A 31 -12.47 36.11 7.90
C GLU A 31 -12.86 35.39 6.60
N LEU A 32 -11.89 35.13 5.73
CA LEU A 32 -12.15 34.30 4.56
C LEU A 32 -12.60 32.91 5.02
N GLN A 33 -13.64 32.37 4.39
CA GLN A 33 -14.18 31.06 4.73
C GLN A 33 -13.11 29.95 4.72
N ILE A 34 -12.17 29.99 3.77
CA ILE A 34 -11.06 29.02 3.72
C ILE A 34 -10.13 29.12 4.95
N THR A 35 -9.98 30.32 5.52
CA THR A 35 -9.19 30.53 6.74
C THR A 35 -9.91 29.91 7.94
N GLN A 36 -11.23 30.09 8.01
CA GLN A 36 -12.07 29.46 9.02
C GLN A 36 -11.99 27.93 8.93
N TRP A 37 -12.20 27.36 7.75
CA TRP A 37 -12.19 25.90 7.54
C TRP A 37 -10.83 25.25 7.75
N ILE A 38 -9.72 25.94 7.48
CA ILE A 38 -8.38 25.43 7.82
C ILE A 38 -8.23 25.24 9.33
N LYS A 39 -8.70 26.19 10.15
CA LYS A 39 -8.61 26.08 11.61
C LYS A 39 -9.50 24.96 12.14
N GLU A 40 -10.72 24.88 11.62
CA GLU A 40 -11.69 23.84 11.97
C GLU A 40 -11.12 22.44 11.65
N TRP A 41 -10.70 22.22 10.40
CA TRP A 41 -10.08 20.97 9.98
C TRP A 41 -8.83 20.63 10.78
N HIS A 42 -7.98 21.62 11.08
CA HIS A 42 -6.75 21.40 11.85
C HIS A 42 -7.04 20.93 13.28
N GLY A 43 -8.01 21.57 13.96
CA GLY A 43 -8.45 21.17 15.29
C GLY A 43 -9.01 19.75 15.31
N GLU A 44 -9.86 19.40 14.35
CA GLU A 44 -10.42 18.05 14.21
C GLU A 44 -9.34 17.01 13.89
N PHE A 45 -8.42 17.34 12.97
CA PHE A 45 -7.32 16.46 12.57
C PHE A 45 -6.45 16.05 13.77
N LEU A 46 -6.07 17.01 14.63
CA LEU A 46 -5.25 16.74 15.81
C LEU A 46 -5.95 15.78 16.78
N LEU A 47 -7.24 16.01 17.05
CA LEU A 47 -8.04 15.16 17.94
C LEU A 47 -8.26 13.76 17.35
N GLU A 48 -8.50 13.68 16.04
CA GLU A 48 -8.79 12.42 15.37
C GLU A 48 -7.54 11.55 15.21
N ARG A 49 -6.40 12.15 14.87
CA ARG A 49 -5.10 11.47 14.68
C ARG A 49 -4.75 10.55 15.86
N ASP A 50 -4.85 11.08 17.06
CA ASP A 50 -4.47 10.36 18.27
C ASP A 50 -5.41 9.17 18.54
N ASN A 51 -6.66 9.25 18.09
CA ASN A 51 -7.63 8.16 18.19
C ASN A 51 -7.46 7.11 17.09
N ARG A 52 -7.14 7.53 15.87
CA ARG A 52 -7.05 6.65 14.68
C ARG A 52 -5.94 5.62 14.80
N SER A 53 -4.84 5.94 15.49
CA SER A 53 -3.74 4.99 15.71
C SER A 53 -3.97 3.97 16.82
N LYS A 54 -4.93 4.17 17.73
CA LYS A 54 -5.12 3.32 18.92
C LYS A 54 -5.46 1.88 18.58
N LEU A 55 -6.38 1.69 17.63
CA LEU A 55 -6.86 0.36 17.26
C LEU A 55 -5.82 -0.48 16.51
N PRO A 56 -5.08 0.07 15.51
CA PRO A 56 -3.92 -0.62 14.95
C PRO A 56 -2.88 -0.98 16.02
N LYS A 57 -2.50 -0.05 16.91
CA LYS A 57 -1.53 -0.33 17.98
C LYS A 57 -1.94 -1.48 18.89
N SER A 58 -3.22 -1.58 19.25
CA SER A 58 -3.70 -2.63 20.13
C SER A 58 -3.76 -4.01 19.45
N LYS A 59 -4.22 -4.07 18.20
CA LYS A 59 -4.37 -5.33 17.45
C LYS A 59 -3.06 -5.83 16.85
N CYS A 60 -2.18 -4.92 16.45
CA CYS A 60 -0.92 -5.25 15.77
C CYS A 60 0.27 -5.35 16.73
N LYS A 61 0.09 -4.99 18.02
CA LYS A 61 1.16 -4.97 19.04
C LYS A 61 2.37 -4.18 18.55
N ASN A 62 3.53 -4.82 18.45
CA ASN A 62 4.76 -4.23 17.93
C ASN A 62 5.10 -4.69 16.50
N ASN A 63 4.24 -5.51 15.88
CA ASN A 63 4.44 -6.08 14.54
C ASN A 63 5.78 -6.82 14.37
N THR A 64 6.25 -7.50 15.42
CA THR A 64 7.52 -8.25 15.42
C THR A 64 7.34 -9.73 15.06
N LEU A 65 6.10 -10.23 15.08
CA LEU A 65 5.73 -11.63 14.87
C LEU A 65 4.73 -11.78 13.72
N TYR A 66 4.84 -10.91 12.71
CA TYR A 66 3.99 -10.91 11.51
C TYR A 66 2.52 -10.55 11.75
N GLU A 67 2.21 -9.83 12.82
CA GLU A 67 0.83 -9.41 13.13
C GLU A 67 0.18 -8.69 11.95
N ALA A 68 0.90 -7.77 11.28
CA ALA A 68 0.41 -7.03 10.11
C ALA A 68 0.14 -7.89 8.86
N CYS A 69 0.55 -9.15 8.87
CA CYS A 69 0.26 -10.10 7.81
C CYS A 69 -1.07 -10.85 8.04
N GLU A 70 -1.63 -10.74 9.25
CA GLU A 70 -2.83 -11.45 9.71
C GLU A 70 -4.07 -10.55 9.73
N LYS A 71 -5.24 -11.17 9.51
CA LYS A 71 -6.52 -10.47 9.37
C LYS A 71 -6.83 -9.52 10.53
N GLU A 72 -6.59 -9.94 11.77
CA GLU A 72 -6.93 -9.15 12.96
C GLU A 72 -6.22 -7.78 12.99
N CYS A 73 -5.02 -7.67 12.42
CA CYS A 73 -4.31 -6.40 12.28
C CYS A 73 -4.60 -5.70 10.94
N ILE A 74 -4.78 -6.45 9.85
CA ILE A 74 -5.07 -5.87 8.52
C ILE A 74 -6.33 -5.01 8.55
N ASP A 75 -7.42 -5.49 9.15
CA ASP A 75 -8.72 -4.80 9.16
C ASP A 75 -8.65 -3.38 9.78
N PRO A 76 -8.10 -3.16 11.00
CA PRO A 76 -7.94 -1.82 11.54
C PRO A 76 -6.89 -1.00 10.78
N CYS A 77 -5.83 -1.62 10.25
CA CYS A 77 -4.82 -0.93 9.45
C CYS A 77 -5.40 -0.36 8.14
N MET A 78 -6.30 -1.08 7.46
CA MET A 78 -6.97 -0.55 6.25
C MET A 78 -7.73 0.74 6.57
N LYS A 79 -8.50 0.77 7.67
CA LYS A 79 -9.24 1.97 8.10
C LYS A 79 -8.30 3.13 8.43
N TYR A 80 -7.16 2.84 9.07
CA TYR A 80 -6.18 3.87 9.40
C TYR A 80 -5.51 4.42 8.13
N ARG A 81 -5.15 3.55 7.18
CA ARG A 81 -4.61 3.94 5.87
C ARG A 81 -5.55 4.86 5.12
N ASP A 82 -6.83 4.49 5.03
CA ASP A 82 -7.84 5.26 4.32
C ASP A 82 -7.99 6.65 4.94
N TRP A 83 -7.97 6.74 6.27
CA TRP A 83 -7.96 8.01 6.98
C TRP A 83 -6.72 8.85 6.64
N ILE A 84 -5.50 8.29 6.66
CA ILE A 84 -4.27 9.02 6.31
C ILE A 84 -4.34 9.56 4.88
N ILE A 85 -4.76 8.73 3.91
CA ILE A 85 -4.87 9.14 2.50
C ILE A 85 -5.88 10.28 2.34
N ARG A 86 -7.03 10.15 2.99
CA ARG A 86 -8.07 11.17 2.98
C ARG A 86 -7.58 12.48 3.61
N SER A 87 -6.97 12.44 4.79
CA SER A 87 -6.45 13.63 5.47
C SER A 87 -5.35 14.33 4.69
N LYS A 88 -4.50 13.58 3.97
CA LYS A 88 -3.52 14.18 3.05
C LYS A 88 -4.19 14.92 1.90
N PHE A 89 -5.24 14.35 1.31
CA PHE A 89 -5.97 14.97 0.22
C PHE A 89 -6.75 16.21 0.66
N GLU A 90 -7.42 16.13 1.81
CA GLU A 90 -8.10 17.26 2.45
C GLU A 90 -7.11 18.41 2.71
N TRP A 91 -5.98 18.12 3.37
CA TRP A 91 -4.95 19.11 3.64
C TRP A 91 -4.42 19.76 2.37
N HIS A 92 -4.06 18.96 1.36
CA HIS A 92 -3.57 19.48 0.09
C HIS A 92 -4.58 20.41 -0.58
N THR A 93 -5.87 20.05 -0.54
CA THR A 93 -6.94 20.84 -1.16
C THR A 93 -7.15 22.16 -0.42
N LEU A 94 -7.28 22.11 0.91
CA LEU A 94 -7.49 23.29 1.75
C LEU A 94 -6.30 24.26 1.71
N SER A 95 -5.07 23.73 1.87
CA SER A 95 -3.86 24.55 1.87
C SER A 95 -3.63 25.25 0.54
N LYS A 96 -3.88 24.57 -0.58
CA LYS A 96 -3.77 25.16 -1.92
C LYS A 96 -4.80 26.26 -2.18
N GLU A 97 -6.04 26.06 -1.73
CA GLU A 97 -7.08 27.07 -1.86
C GLU A 97 -6.76 28.31 -1.01
N TYR A 98 -6.26 28.11 0.21
CA TYR A 98 -5.79 29.21 1.06
C TYR A 98 -4.69 30.02 0.39
N GLU A 99 -3.65 29.35 -0.14
CA GLU A 99 -2.53 30.01 -0.82
C GLU A 99 -2.98 30.78 -2.09
N THR A 100 -4.09 30.37 -2.70
CA THR A 100 -4.67 31.03 -3.87
C THR A 100 -5.45 32.28 -3.48
N GLN A 101 -6.25 32.23 -2.40
CA GLN A 101 -7.11 33.34 -1.98
C GLN A 101 -6.38 34.39 -1.12
N LYS A 102 -5.27 34.03 -0.47
CA LYS A 102 -4.63 34.90 0.53
C LYS A 102 -3.79 36.00 -0.11
N VAL A 103 -4.12 37.25 0.21
CA VAL A 103 -3.34 38.46 -0.11
C VAL A 103 -3.01 39.19 1.20
N PRO A 104 -1.74 39.43 1.55
CA PRO A 104 -0.52 39.03 0.84
C PRO A 104 -0.32 37.50 0.83
N LYS A 105 0.44 37.00 -0.15
CA LYS A 105 0.68 35.57 -0.32
C LYS A 105 1.33 34.97 0.94
N GLU A 106 0.73 33.91 1.45
CA GLU A 106 1.16 33.24 2.67
C GLU A 106 0.91 31.73 2.56
N ASN A 107 1.86 30.93 3.06
CA ASN A 107 1.71 29.48 3.14
C ASN A 107 0.79 29.10 4.30
N ALA A 108 -0.07 28.09 4.09
CA ALA A 108 -1.06 27.65 5.07
C ALA A 108 -0.46 27.14 6.40
N GLU A 109 0.67 26.44 6.38
CA GLU A 109 1.34 26.00 7.63
C GLU A 109 1.93 27.19 8.38
N ASN A 110 2.52 28.15 7.66
CA ASN A 110 3.02 29.37 8.29
C ASN A 110 1.90 30.16 8.98
N TYR A 111 0.70 30.19 8.38
CA TYR A 111 -0.48 30.77 9.02
C TYR A 111 -0.83 30.02 10.32
N LEU A 112 -0.98 28.69 10.28
CA LEU A 112 -1.25 27.87 11.46
C LEU A 112 -0.19 28.05 12.56
N ILE A 113 1.09 28.14 12.20
CA ILE A 113 2.21 28.34 13.14
C ILE A 113 2.12 29.71 13.84
N LYS A 114 1.62 30.74 13.14
CA LYS A 114 1.46 32.09 13.71
C LYS A 114 0.33 32.16 14.74
N ILE A 115 -0.76 31.43 14.49
CA ILE A 115 -1.97 31.50 15.34
C ILE A 115 -2.00 30.42 16.43
N SER A 116 -1.26 29.33 16.29
CA SER A 116 -1.25 28.22 17.25
C SER A 116 -0.29 28.49 18.40
N GLU A 117 -0.73 28.22 19.63
CA GLU A 117 0.13 28.20 20.81
C GLU A 117 1.16 27.06 20.70
N ASN A 118 0.75 25.89 20.17
CA ASN A 118 1.66 24.78 19.90
C ASN A 118 2.14 24.81 18.44
N LYS A 119 3.35 25.34 18.25
CA LYS A 119 4.00 25.44 16.92
C LYS A 119 4.32 24.09 16.29
N ASN A 120 4.42 23.01 17.07
CA ASN A 120 4.66 21.67 16.52
C ASN A 120 3.38 21.08 15.94
N ASP A 121 2.25 21.30 16.59
CA ASP A 121 0.95 20.81 16.10
C ASP A 121 0.53 21.52 14.80
N ALA A 122 1.03 22.73 14.56
CA ALA A 122 0.80 23.47 13.33
C ALA A 122 1.59 22.98 12.09
N LYS A 123 2.59 22.10 12.27
CA LYS A 123 3.42 21.56 11.17
C LYS A 123 2.76 20.35 10.50
N VAL A 124 1.64 20.58 9.81
CA VAL A 124 0.75 19.52 9.30
C VAL A 124 1.48 18.50 8.41
N SER A 125 2.35 18.93 7.48
CA SER A 125 3.11 18.01 6.63
C SER A 125 4.00 17.05 7.44
N LEU A 126 4.63 17.55 8.50
CA LEU A 126 5.43 16.72 9.40
C LEU A 126 4.54 15.73 10.17
N LEU A 127 3.38 16.18 10.65
CA LEU A 127 2.44 15.30 11.35
C LEU A 127 1.92 14.17 10.46
N LEU A 128 1.57 14.46 9.20
CA LEU A 128 1.12 13.45 8.24
C LEU A 128 2.23 12.43 7.92
N ASN A 129 3.49 12.89 7.77
CA ASN A 129 4.63 12.00 7.59
C ASN A 129 4.88 11.12 8.83
N ASN A 130 4.68 11.65 10.03
CA ASN A 130 4.75 10.87 11.27
C ASN A 130 3.64 9.80 11.29
N CYS A 131 2.45 10.10 10.78
CA CYS A 131 1.38 9.12 10.63
C CYS A 131 1.77 8.00 9.66
N ASP A 132 2.45 8.30 8.54
CA ASP A 132 2.95 7.27 7.62
C ASP A 132 4.00 6.36 8.27
N ALA A 133 4.93 6.95 9.03
CA ALA A 133 5.96 6.21 9.73
C ALA A 133 5.34 5.29 10.79
N GLU A 134 4.36 5.80 11.54
CA GLU A 134 3.62 5.03 12.53
C GLU A 134 2.77 3.94 11.90
N TYR A 135 2.07 4.24 10.80
CA TYR A 135 1.37 3.23 10.00
C TYR A 135 2.33 2.14 9.57
N SER A 136 3.47 2.49 8.98
CA SER A 136 4.44 1.50 8.48
C SER A 136 4.97 0.61 9.61
N LYS A 137 5.21 1.19 10.80
CA LYS A 137 5.65 0.45 11.99
C LYS A 137 4.67 -0.66 12.40
N TYR A 138 3.36 -0.38 12.41
CA TYR A 138 2.36 -1.30 12.94
C TYR A 138 1.63 -2.12 11.85
N CYS A 139 1.58 -1.64 10.62
CA CYS A 139 0.67 -2.13 9.58
C CYS A 139 1.34 -2.68 8.32
N ASP A 140 2.67 -2.55 8.17
CA ASP A 140 3.35 -3.18 7.04
C ASP A 140 3.64 -4.66 7.34
N CYS A 141 3.16 -5.55 6.47
CA CYS A 141 3.51 -6.96 6.56
C CYS A 141 4.99 -7.16 6.19
N LYS A 142 5.80 -7.65 7.15
CA LYS A 142 7.26 -7.76 7.03
C LYS A 142 7.71 -8.52 5.77
N HIS A 143 7.20 -9.73 5.57
CA HIS A 143 7.62 -10.61 4.47
C HIS A 143 7.04 -10.24 3.10
N THR A 144 6.31 -9.11 2.97
CA THR A 144 5.75 -8.65 1.69
C THR A 144 5.95 -7.15 1.53
N THR A 145 5.18 -6.33 2.25
CA THR A 145 5.16 -4.86 2.11
C THR A 145 6.52 -4.24 2.45
N THR A 146 7.14 -4.64 3.56
CA THR A 146 8.45 -4.12 3.97
C THR A 146 9.54 -4.51 2.97
N LEU A 147 9.53 -5.76 2.49
CA LEU A 147 10.44 -6.24 1.44
C LEU A 147 10.30 -5.41 0.16
N VAL A 148 9.08 -5.21 -0.34
CA VAL A 148 8.80 -4.43 -1.54
C VAL A 148 9.25 -2.97 -1.38
N LYS A 149 8.90 -2.32 -0.26
CA LYS A 149 9.35 -0.94 0.03
C LYS A 149 10.87 -0.82 0.07
N SER A 150 11.57 -1.82 0.63
CA SER A 150 13.04 -1.81 0.72
C SER A 150 13.72 -1.86 -0.64
N VAL A 151 13.08 -2.49 -1.64
CA VAL A 151 13.60 -2.58 -3.00
C VAL A 151 13.21 -1.35 -3.82
N LEU A 152 11.92 -0.98 -3.84
CA LEU A 152 11.43 0.15 -4.64
C LEU A 152 11.96 1.51 -4.17
N ASN A 153 12.15 1.68 -2.86
CA ASN A 153 12.70 2.91 -2.27
C ASN A 153 14.18 2.77 -1.90
N GLY A 154 14.80 1.65 -2.28
CA GLY A 154 16.21 1.37 -1.99
C GLY A 154 17.12 2.32 -2.76
N ASN A 155 18.24 2.72 -2.16
CA ASN A 155 19.24 3.56 -2.83
C ASN A 155 20.08 2.70 -3.81
N ASP A 156 20.50 3.28 -4.94
CA ASP A 156 21.40 2.65 -5.91
C ASP A 156 22.71 2.18 -5.28
N ASN A 157 23.18 2.86 -4.23
CA ASN A 157 24.39 2.48 -3.49
C ASN A 157 24.20 1.29 -2.51
N THR A 158 23.04 0.65 -2.46
CA THR A 158 22.81 -0.54 -1.62
C THR A 158 23.80 -1.65 -1.95
N ILE A 159 24.51 -2.14 -0.93
CA ILE A 159 25.52 -3.21 -1.04
C ILE A 159 24.94 -4.55 -1.51
N LYS A 160 25.78 -5.39 -2.13
CA LYS A 160 25.37 -6.67 -2.75
C LYS A 160 24.71 -7.60 -1.75
N GLU A 161 25.23 -7.72 -0.53
CA GLU A 161 24.69 -8.64 0.48
C GLU A 161 23.24 -8.30 0.81
N LYS A 162 22.89 -7.01 0.92
CA LYS A 162 21.52 -6.57 1.19
C LYS A 162 20.58 -6.80 -0.01
N ARG A 163 21.08 -6.69 -1.23
CA ARG A 163 20.30 -6.95 -2.46
C ARG A 163 19.98 -8.43 -2.63
N GLU A 164 20.89 -9.30 -2.21
CA GLU A 164 20.83 -10.75 -2.44
C GLU A 164 20.34 -11.56 -1.23
N HIS A 165 20.31 -10.96 -0.02
CA HIS A 165 19.91 -11.64 1.20
C HIS A 165 18.45 -12.12 1.18
N ILE A 166 18.22 -13.36 1.61
CA ILE A 166 16.89 -13.94 1.80
C ILE A 166 16.74 -14.26 3.29
N ASP A 167 15.82 -13.56 3.96
CA ASP A 167 15.36 -13.94 5.30
C ASP A 167 14.48 -15.19 5.15
N LEU A 168 14.97 -16.32 5.67
CA LEU A 168 14.30 -17.61 5.52
C LEU A 168 12.99 -17.67 6.32
N ASP A 169 12.88 -16.96 7.43
CA ASP A 169 11.64 -16.89 8.21
C ASP A 169 10.58 -16.10 7.44
N ASP A 170 10.96 -14.97 6.84
CA ASP A 170 10.09 -14.19 5.97
C ASP A 170 9.65 -15.03 4.76
N PHE A 171 10.59 -15.69 4.07
CA PHE A 171 10.27 -16.52 2.90
C PHE A 171 9.33 -17.69 3.25
N SER A 172 9.53 -18.29 4.42
CA SER A 172 8.65 -19.34 4.92
C SER A 172 7.26 -18.82 5.26
N LYS A 173 7.16 -17.67 5.94
CA LYS A 173 5.86 -17.04 6.24
C LYS A 173 5.15 -16.48 5.02
N PHE A 174 5.90 -16.08 3.99
CA PHE A 174 5.36 -15.78 2.67
C PHE A 174 4.67 -16.98 2.02
N GLY A 175 5.00 -18.21 2.44
CA GLY A 175 4.33 -19.45 2.04
C GLY A 175 5.18 -20.35 1.16
N CYS A 176 6.51 -20.18 1.16
CA CYS A 176 7.44 -20.98 0.37
C CYS A 176 8.31 -21.88 1.27
N ASP A 177 8.82 -22.98 0.71
CA ASP A 177 9.68 -23.90 1.47
C ASP A 177 11.10 -23.34 1.60
N LYS A 178 11.62 -23.21 2.83
CA LYS A 178 12.99 -22.74 3.10
C LYS A 178 14.04 -23.56 2.35
N ASN A 179 13.83 -24.87 2.22
CA ASN A 179 14.79 -25.75 1.57
C ASN A 179 14.93 -25.44 0.07
N SER A 180 13.91 -24.86 -0.57
CA SER A 180 13.93 -24.51 -1.99
C SER A 180 14.96 -23.43 -2.35
N VAL A 181 15.49 -22.69 -1.36
CA VAL A 181 16.54 -21.67 -1.58
C VAL A 181 17.86 -22.31 -2.02
N ASP A 182 18.18 -23.50 -1.50
CA ASP A 182 19.45 -24.20 -1.79
C ASP A 182 19.25 -25.50 -2.59
N THR A 183 18.01 -26.00 -2.69
CA THR A 183 17.71 -27.28 -3.36
C THR A 183 17.66 -27.12 -4.89
N ASN A 184 18.22 -28.11 -5.60
CA ASN A 184 18.28 -28.15 -7.07
C ASN A 184 17.80 -29.50 -7.65
N THR A 185 16.66 -29.99 -7.16
CA THR A 185 16.19 -31.36 -7.42
C THR A 185 15.20 -31.50 -8.58
N LYS A 186 14.71 -30.39 -9.16
CA LYS A 186 13.76 -30.48 -10.27
C LYS A 186 14.45 -30.76 -11.60
N VAL A 187 13.86 -31.66 -12.37
CA VAL A 187 14.21 -31.99 -13.76
C VAL A 187 13.06 -31.63 -14.69
N TRP A 188 13.32 -31.64 -16.00
CA TRP A 188 12.25 -31.46 -16.98
C TRP A 188 11.22 -32.57 -16.82
N GLU A 189 9.94 -32.20 -16.79
CA GLU A 189 8.83 -33.13 -16.68
C GLU A 189 7.77 -32.74 -17.70
N CYS A 190 7.19 -33.72 -18.38
CA CYS A 190 6.03 -33.55 -19.24
C CYS A 190 4.84 -34.22 -18.56
N LYS A 191 3.96 -33.41 -17.97
CA LYS A 191 2.81 -33.91 -17.21
C LYS A 191 1.68 -32.90 -17.17
N LYS A 192 0.50 -33.35 -16.73
CA LYS A 192 -0.66 -32.49 -16.50
C LYS A 192 -0.37 -31.47 -15.37
N PRO A 193 -0.53 -30.15 -15.61
CA PRO A 193 -0.34 -29.13 -14.56
C PRO A 193 -1.36 -29.22 -13.42
N TYR A 194 -2.58 -29.70 -13.72
CA TYR A 194 -3.68 -29.82 -12.78
C TYR A 194 -4.52 -31.05 -13.10
N LYS A 195 -5.22 -31.62 -12.11
CA LYS A 195 -6.02 -32.86 -12.24
C LYS A 195 -7.04 -32.83 -13.40
N LEU A 196 -7.60 -31.65 -13.71
CA LEU A 196 -8.57 -31.45 -14.81
C LEU A 196 -7.92 -31.10 -16.15
N SER A 197 -6.59 -31.09 -16.25
CA SER A 197 -5.90 -30.80 -17.51
C SER A 197 -6.04 -31.98 -18.47
N THR A 198 -6.29 -31.70 -19.74
CA THR A 198 -6.46 -32.73 -20.77
C THR A 198 -5.17 -33.02 -21.54
N LYS A 199 -4.16 -32.14 -21.44
CA LYS A 199 -2.87 -32.26 -22.11
C LYS A 199 -1.72 -32.16 -21.12
N ASP A 200 -0.63 -32.85 -21.45
CA ASP A 200 0.65 -32.69 -20.77
C ASP A 200 1.35 -31.42 -21.22
N VAL A 201 2.14 -30.85 -20.32
CA VAL A 201 3.00 -29.70 -20.57
C VAL A 201 4.41 -30.08 -20.12
N CYS A 202 5.39 -29.93 -21.03
CA CYS A 202 6.80 -30.06 -20.70
C CYS A 202 7.27 -28.76 -20.05
N VAL A 203 7.45 -28.77 -18.74
CA VAL A 203 7.71 -27.57 -17.95
C VAL A 203 9.18 -27.51 -17.49
N PRO A 204 9.88 -26.38 -17.71
CA PRO A 204 11.25 -26.23 -17.23
C PRO A 204 11.33 -26.33 -15.70
N PRO A 205 12.41 -26.93 -15.13
CA PRO A 205 12.64 -26.95 -13.69
C PRO A 205 12.47 -25.58 -13.02
N ARG A 206 13.04 -24.54 -13.64
CA ARG A 206 12.93 -23.14 -13.17
C ARG A 206 11.48 -22.69 -12.96
N ARG A 207 10.58 -23.02 -13.90
CA ARG A 207 9.16 -22.65 -13.81
C ARG A 207 8.42 -23.49 -12.76
N GLN A 208 8.80 -24.75 -12.57
CA GLN A 208 8.23 -25.62 -11.53
C GLN A 208 8.66 -25.18 -10.12
N GLU A 209 9.89 -24.70 -9.97
CA GLU A 209 10.46 -24.23 -8.70
C GLU A 209 9.93 -22.86 -8.28
N LEU A 210 9.34 -22.08 -9.21
CA LEU A 210 8.73 -20.79 -8.93
C LEU A 210 7.58 -20.92 -7.90
N CYS A 211 7.83 -20.43 -6.69
CA CYS A 211 6.83 -20.37 -5.63
C CYS A 211 5.93 -19.13 -5.77
N LEU A 212 4.61 -19.32 -5.77
CA LEU A 212 3.64 -18.22 -5.83
C LEU A 212 3.15 -17.75 -4.43
N GLY A 213 3.74 -18.28 -3.36
CA GLY A 213 3.43 -17.92 -1.97
C GLY A 213 2.01 -18.29 -1.51
N ASN A 214 1.64 -17.80 -0.32
CA ASN A 214 0.33 -18.01 0.28
C ASN A 214 -0.71 -17.03 -0.31
N ILE A 215 -1.32 -17.42 -1.43
CA ILE A 215 -2.30 -16.61 -2.17
C ILE A 215 -3.61 -16.44 -1.38
N ASP A 216 -3.99 -17.40 -0.55
CA ASP A 216 -5.26 -17.39 0.19
C ASP A 216 -5.27 -16.30 1.29
N ARG A 217 -4.10 -15.80 1.72
CA ARG A 217 -3.96 -14.66 2.65
C ARG A 217 -4.40 -13.33 2.02
N ILE A 218 -4.37 -13.22 0.70
CA ILE A 218 -4.62 -11.96 -0.01
C ILE A 218 -6.12 -11.67 -0.08
N TYR A 219 -6.50 -10.43 0.28
CA TYR A 219 -7.89 -10.00 0.29
C TYR A 219 -8.39 -9.83 -1.14
N ASP A 220 -9.60 -10.33 -1.41
CA ASP A 220 -10.27 -10.04 -2.67
C ASP A 220 -10.54 -8.54 -2.80
N LYS A 221 -10.55 -8.04 -4.03
CA LYS A 221 -10.78 -6.61 -4.34
C LYS A 221 -9.77 -5.65 -3.69
N ASN A 222 -8.60 -6.14 -3.28
CA ASN A 222 -7.49 -5.30 -2.81
C ASN A 222 -6.32 -5.33 -3.80
N LEU A 223 -6.35 -4.40 -4.75
CA LEU A 223 -5.39 -4.35 -5.87
C LEU A 223 -3.95 -4.09 -5.41
N LEU A 224 -3.79 -3.33 -4.33
CA LEU A 224 -2.47 -3.06 -3.77
C LEU A 224 -1.88 -4.31 -3.12
N MET A 225 -2.66 -5.04 -2.33
CA MET A 225 -2.17 -6.24 -1.63
C MET A 225 -1.72 -7.32 -2.61
N ILE A 226 -2.46 -7.52 -3.72
CA ILE A 226 -2.04 -8.45 -4.77
C ILE A 226 -0.83 -7.94 -5.57
N LYS A 227 -0.70 -6.62 -5.79
CA LYS A 227 0.50 -6.03 -6.40
C LYS A 227 1.74 -6.32 -5.55
N GLU A 228 1.70 -6.01 -4.26
CA GLU A 228 2.82 -6.25 -3.34
C GLU A 228 3.18 -7.73 -3.25
N HIS A 229 2.19 -8.63 -3.26
CA HIS A 229 2.42 -10.08 -3.30
C HIS A 229 3.19 -10.52 -4.55
N ILE A 230 2.81 -10.01 -5.73
CA ILE A 230 3.50 -10.33 -6.99
C ILE A 230 4.92 -9.78 -7.02
N LEU A 231 5.13 -8.57 -6.51
CA LEU A 231 6.47 -7.98 -6.39
C LEU A 231 7.34 -8.80 -5.43
N ALA A 232 6.78 -9.27 -4.32
CA ALA A 232 7.51 -10.17 -3.41
C ALA A 232 7.89 -11.50 -4.09
N ILE A 233 7.00 -12.10 -4.90
CA ILE A 233 7.35 -13.29 -5.72
C ILE A 233 8.59 -12.98 -6.59
N ALA A 234 8.57 -11.86 -7.32
CA ALA A 234 9.67 -11.48 -8.20
C ALA A 234 10.99 -11.24 -7.43
N ILE A 235 10.91 -10.59 -6.27
CA ILE A 235 12.09 -10.31 -5.42
C ILE A 235 12.68 -11.60 -4.87
N TYR A 236 11.88 -12.49 -4.28
CA TYR A 236 12.39 -13.76 -3.74
C TYR A 236 12.99 -14.63 -4.83
N GLU A 237 12.28 -14.81 -5.95
CA GLU A 237 12.75 -15.64 -7.06
C GLU A 237 14.05 -15.08 -7.67
N SER A 238 14.17 -13.76 -7.86
CA SER A 238 15.39 -13.17 -8.40
C SER A 238 16.61 -13.39 -7.48
N ARG A 239 16.43 -13.30 -6.16
CA ARG A 239 17.48 -13.60 -5.18
C ARG A 239 17.86 -15.08 -5.17
N ILE A 240 16.88 -15.98 -5.25
CA ILE A 240 17.12 -17.44 -5.34
C ILE A 240 17.92 -17.75 -6.60
N LEU A 241 17.52 -17.19 -7.76
CA LEU A 241 18.24 -17.39 -9.02
C LEU A 241 19.66 -16.82 -8.97
N LYS A 242 19.85 -15.63 -8.39
CA LYS A 242 21.19 -15.03 -8.22
C LYS A 242 22.09 -15.90 -7.36
N ARG A 243 21.57 -16.46 -6.26
CA ARG A 243 22.29 -17.40 -5.39
C ARG A 243 22.59 -18.72 -6.10
N LYS A 244 21.61 -19.31 -6.78
CA LYS A 244 21.71 -20.59 -7.50
C LYS A 244 22.75 -20.54 -8.62
N TYR A 245 22.85 -19.41 -9.30
CA TYR A 245 23.77 -19.19 -10.42
C TYR A 245 24.95 -18.27 -10.07
N LYS A 246 25.40 -18.26 -8.80
CA LYS A 246 26.51 -17.42 -8.33
C LYS A 246 27.84 -17.61 -9.07
N ASN A 247 28.04 -18.77 -9.70
CA ASN A 247 29.24 -19.11 -10.48
C ASN A 247 29.15 -18.70 -11.96
N LYS A 248 28.02 -18.14 -12.40
CA LYS A 248 27.80 -17.65 -13.77
C LYS A 248 28.04 -16.15 -13.84
N ASP A 249 28.40 -15.67 -15.04
CA ASP A 249 28.52 -14.23 -15.25
C ASP A 249 27.15 -13.54 -15.27
N ASP A 250 27.13 -12.23 -15.03
CA ASP A 250 25.89 -11.48 -14.88
C ASP A 250 25.04 -11.45 -16.17
N LYS A 251 25.63 -11.61 -17.37
CA LYS A 251 24.85 -11.69 -18.62
C LYS A 251 24.10 -13.02 -18.72
N GLU A 252 24.70 -14.12 -18.27
CA GLU A 252 24.01 -15.41 -18.17
C GLU A 252 22.87 -15.36 -17.15
N VAL A 253 23.13 -14.82 -15.96
CA VAL A 253 22.10 -14.68 -14.91
C VAL A 253 20.97 -13.76 -15.37
N CYS A 254 21.28 -12.65 -16.03
CA CYS A 254 20.29 -11.74 -16.60
C CYS A 254 19.35 -12.45 -17.60
N LYS A 255 19.88 -13.32 -18.48
CA LYS A 255 19.04 -14.12 -19.38
C LYS A 255 18.12 -15.07 -18.63
N ILE A 256 18.54 -15.60 -17.48
CA ILE A 256 17.72 -16.47 -16.63
C ILE A 256 16.60 -15.66 -15.96
N ILE A 257 16.92 -14.50 -15.40
CA ILE A 257 15.94 -13.56 -14.83
C ILE A 257 14.91 -13.14 -15.90
N ASN A 258 15.35 -12.83 -17.12
CA ASN A 258 14.44 -12.50 -18.23
C ASN A 258 13.44 -13.61 -18.53
N LYS A 259 13.84 -14.88 -18.41
CA LYS A 259 12.94 -16.03 -18.58
C LYS A 259 11.92 -16.11 -17.46
N THR A 260 12.27 -15.81 -16.21
CA THR A 260 11.32 -15.78 -15.10
C THR A 260 10.39 -14.58 -15.20
N PHE A 261 10.90 -13.40 -15.56
CA PHE A 261 10.08 -12.21 -15.78
C PHE A 261 9.02 -12.44 -16.86
N ALA A 262 9.40 -13.10 -17.97
CA ALA A 262 8.45 -13.49 -19.01
C ALA A 262 7.38 -14.47 -18.49
N ASP A 263 7.77 -15.49 -17.70
CA ASP A 263 6.80 -16.39 -17.07
C ASP A 263 5.84 -15.65 -16.14
N ILE A 264 6.32 -14.73 -15.29
CA ILE A 264 5.47 -13.92 -14.40
C ILE A 264 4.46 -13.11 -15.20
N ARG A 265 4.90 -12.48 -16.31
CA ARG A 265 4.00 -11.79 -17.25
C ARG A 265 2.94 -12.75 -17.79
N ASP A 266 3.33 -13.94 -18.23
CA ASP A 266 2.41 -14.92 -18.82
C ASP A 266 1.45 -15.52 -17.77
N ILE A 267 1.88 -15.67 -16.51
CA ILE A 267 1.00 -16.04 -15.38
C ILE A 267 -0.06 -14.95 -15.17
N ILE A 268 0.36 -13.69 -15.04
CA ILE A 268 -0.57 -12.55 -14.88
C ILE A 268 -1.49 -12.44 -16.10
N GLY A 269 -0.95 -12.62 -17.31
CA GLY A 269 -1.72 -12.62 -18.55
C GLY A 269 -2.72 -13.78 -18.64
N GLY A 270 -2.56 -14.85 -17.87
CA GLY A 270 -3.33 -16.08 -18.00
C GLY A 270 -3.00 -16.85 -19.29
N THR A 271 -1.77 -16.69 -19.79
CA THR A 271 -1.20 -17.36 -20.99
C THR A 271 -0.09 -18.36 -20.64
N ASP A 272 0.30 -18.45 -19.36
CA ASP A 272 1.25 -19.47 -18.86
C ASP A 272 0.68 -20.89 -19.01
N TYR A 273 1.48 -21.78 -19.61
CA TYR A 273 1.08 -23.16 -19.84
C TYR A 273 1.09 -24.02 -18.57
N TRP A 274 1.87 -23.65 -17.56
CA TRP A 274 1.92 -24.35 -16.27
C TRP A 274 0.79 -23.87 -15.34
N ASN A 275 -0.45 -24.13 -15.78
CA ASN A 275 -1.68 -23.67 -15.14
C ASN A 275 -2.15 -24.62 -14.02
N ASP A 276 -1.28 -24.77 -13.01
CA ASP A 276 -1.50 -25.55 -11.79
C ASP A 276 -2.49 -24.86 -10.82
N LEU A 277 -2.71 -25.45 -9.63
CA LEU A 277 -3.66 -24.90 -8.67
C LEU A 277 -3.28 -23.49 -8.20
N SER A 278 -1.99 -23.24 -7.94
CA SER A 278 -1.49 -21.96 -7.46
C SER A 278 -1.62 -20.88 -8.52
N ASN A 279 -1.30 -21.18 -9.78
CA ASN A 279 -1.50 -20.26 -10.90
C ASN A 279 -2.99 -19.86 -11.02
N ARG A 280 -3.90 -20.84 -11.00
CA ARG A 280 -5.35 -20.59 -11.05
C ARG A 280 -5.83 -19.71 -9.90
N LYS A 281 -5.36 -19.96 -8.68
CA LYS A 281 -5.69 -19.14 -7.50
C LYS A 281 -5.18 -17.72 -7.66
N LEU A 282 -3.94 -17.54 -8.12
CA LEU A 282 -3.35 -16.22 -8.31
C LEU A 282 -4.11 -15.41 -9.37
N VAL A 283 -4.40 -16.00 -10.53
CA VAL A 283 -5.20 -15.37 -11.58
C VAL A 283 -6.62 -15.07 -11.08
N GLY A 284 -7.24 -15.99 -10.34
CA GLY A 284 -8.53 -15.78 -9.70
C GLY A 284 -8.52 -14.58 -8.76
N LYS A 285 -7.49 -14.47 -7.90
CA LYS A 285 -7.29 -13.35 -6.97
C LYS A 285 -7.13 -12.03 -7.71
N ILE A 286 -6.31 -11.98 -8.77
CA ILE A 286 -6.17 -10.80 -9.64
C ILE A 286 -7.53 -10.40 -10.22
N ASN A 287 -8.27 -11.36 -10.79
CA ASN A 287 -9.56 -11.11 -11.44
C ASN A 287 -10.61 -10.52 -10.48
N THR A 288 -10.51 -10.76 -9.17
CA THR A 288 -11.44 -10.14 -8.19
C THR A 288 -11.37 -8.60 -8.20
N ASN A 289 -10.29 -8.02 -8.70
CA ASN A 289 -10.06 -6.58 -8.76
C ASN A 289 -10.53 -5.92 -10.07
N SER A 290 -11.17 -6.68 -10.96
CA SER A 290 -11.67 -6.14 -12.22
C SER A 290 -12.66 -4.98 -11.98
N ASN A 291 -12.45 -3.88 -12.69
CA ASN A 291 -13.30 -2.70 -12.70
C ASN A 291 -14.45 -2.78 -13.73
N TYR A 292 -14.54 -3.89 -14.48
CA TYR A 292 -15.62 -4.11 -15.44
C TYR A 292 -16.91 -4.55 -14.75
N VAL A 293 -18.04 -3.96 -15.16
CA VAL A 293 -19.38 -4.30 -14.66
C VAL A 293 -19.73 -5.77 -14.90
N HIS A 294 -19.44 -6.27 -16.11
CA HIS A 294 -19.69 -7.65 -16.49
C HIS A 294 -18.44 -8.51 -16.33
N ARG A 295 -18.50 -9.47 -15.40
CA ARG A 295 -17.41 -10.42 -15.13
C ARG A 295 -17.51 -11.62 -16.08
N ASN A 296 -16.55 -11.74 -16.97
CA ASN A 296 -16.40 -12.86 -17.89
C ASN A 296 -14.91 -13.03 -18.26
N LYS A 297 -14.55 -14.15 -18.92
CA LYS A 297 -13.16 -14.47 -19.26
C LYS A 297 -12.48 -13.39 -20.13
N GLN A 298 -13.24 -12.77 -21.05
CA GLN A 298 -12.73 -11.75 -21.96
C GLN A 298 -12.40 -10.46 -21.22
N ASN A 299 -13.34 -9.93 -20.43
CA ASN A 299 -13.15 -8.72 -19.64
C ASN A 299 -12.08 -8.90 -18.56
N ASP A 300 -12.06 -10.07 -17.89
CA ASP A 300 -11.03 -10.38 -16.91
C ASP A 300 -9.64 -10.44 -17.58
N LYS A 301 -9.52 -10.99 -18.79
CA LYS A 301 -8.26 -10.98 -19.55
C LYS A 301 -7.83 -9.56 -19.92
N LEU A 302 -8.76 -8.75 -20.43
CA LEU A 302 -8.51 -7.38 -20.80
C LEU A 302 -8.03 -6.56 -19.58
N PHE A 303 -8.71 -6.69 -18.44
CA PHE A 303 -8.27 -6.07 -17.17
C PHE A 303 -6.84 -6.45 -16.80
N ARG A 304 -6.47 -7.74 -16.86
CA ARG A 304 -5.11 -8.18 -16.52
C ARG A 304 -4.05 -7.61 -17.47
N ASP A 305 -4.37 -7.52 -18.77
CA ASP A 305 -3.46 -6.96 -19.77
C ASP A 305 -3.24 -5.45 -19.59
N GLU A 306 -4.29 -4.72 -19.23
CA GLU A 306 -4.20 -3.30 -18.84
C GLU A 306 -3.39 -3.13 -17.55
N TRP A 307 -3.70 -3.94 -16.55
CA TRP A 307 -3.01 -3.87 -15.26
C TRP A 307 -1.52 -4.21 -15.37
N TRP A 308 -1.15 -5.18 -16.21
CA TRP A 308 0.26 -5.46 -16.49
C TRP A 308 0.99 -4.23 -17.04
N LYS A 309 0.37 -3.42 -17.92
CA LYS A 309 0.98 -2.18 -18.41
C LYS A 309 1.27 -1.19 -17.28
N VAL A 310 0.45 -1.17 -16.24
CA VAL A 310 0.62 -0.32 -15.05
C VAL A 310 1.78 -0.81 -14.18
N ILE A 311 1.88 -2.12 -13.91
CA ILE A 311 2.83 -2.64 -12.90
C ILE A 311 4.15 -3.17 -13.48
N LYS A 312 4.25 -3.44 -14.79
CA LYS A 312 5.43 -4.09 -15.40
C LYS A 312 6.76 -3.41 -15.12
N LYS A 313 6.76 -2.08 -14.92
CA LYS A 313 7.97 -1.33 -14.61
C LYS A 313 8.45 -1.67 -13.20
N ASP A 314 7.54 -1.70 -12.23
CA ASP A 314 7.85 -2.07 -10.85
C ASP A 314 8.24 -3.55 -10.72
N VAL A 315 7.70 -4.43 -11.56
CA VAL A 315 8.07 -5.86 -11.59
C VAL A 315 9.48 -6.06 -12.18
N TRP A 316 9.90 -5.17 -13.08
CA TRP A 316 11.23 -5.24 -13.71
C TRP A 316 12.33 -4.60 -12.86
N ASN A 317 12.01 -3.49 -12.19
CA ASN A 317 12.93 -2.75 -11.31
C ASN A 317 13.34 -3.61 -10.09
#